data_AF-A0A963V3D1-F1
#
_entry.id   AF-A0A963V3D1-F1
#
_cell.length_a   1.000
_cell.length_b   1.000
_cell.length_c   1.000
_cell.angle_alpha   90.00
_cell.angle_beta   90.00
_cell.angle_gamma   90.00
#
_symmetry.space_group_name_H-M   'P 1'
#
loop_
_entity.id
_entity.type
_entity.pdbx_description
1 polymer ?
#
loop_
_entity_poly.entity_id
_entity_poly.type
_entity_poly.pdbx_seq_one_letter_code
_entity_poly.pdbx_strand_id
1 'polypeptide(L)'
;MGETIHIVGGGMAGSEAAWQAAETGCAVVLHEMRPAVATFAHKTGHLAEMVCSNSFRSDDDERNAVGLLHWEMRAAGGLIMRMA
;
A
#
# COMPACT_ATOMS: atom_id res chain seq x y z
N MET A 1 24.83 -8.41 -8.96
CA MET A 1 23.53 -8.67 -8.29
C MET A 1 23.23 -7.43 -7.49
N GLY A 2 22.15 -6.69 -7.83
CA GLY A 2 21.77 -5.49 -7.09
C GLY A 2 21.35 -5.83 -5.66
N GLU A 3 21.47 -4.86 -4.75
CA GLU A 3 20.95 -5.01 -3.38
C GLU A 3 19.43 -5.26 -3.42
N THR A 4 18.96 -6.15 -2.55
CA THR A 4 17.54 -6.48 -2.40
C THR A 4 16.89 -5.48 -1.45
N ILE A 5 15.76 -4.89 -1.85
CA ILE A 5 15.00 -3.97 -1.00
C ILE A 5 14.11 -4.80 -0.08
N HIS A 6 14.30 -4.64 1.22
CA HIS A 6 13.47 -5.28 2.24
C HIS A 6 12.42 -4.31 2.75
N ILE A 7 11.16 -4.73 2.72
CA ILE A 7 10.03 -3.94 3.21
C ILE A 7 9.40 -4.71 4.36
N VAL A 8 9.27 -4.06 5.51
CA VAL A 8 8.72 -4.67 6.73
C VAL A 8 7.31 -4.17 6.96
N GLY A 9 6.34 -5.08 6.82
CA GLY A 9 4.92 -4.83 6.99
C GLY A 9 4.17 -4.77 5.66
N GLY A 10 3.16 -5.62 5.51
CA GLY A 10 2.26 -5.73 4.36
C GLY A 10 1.00 -4.88 4.48
N GLY A 11 1.07 -3.74 5.16
CA GLY A 11 -0.02 -2.74 5.20
C GLY A 11 -0.17 -2.00 3.87
N MET A 12 -1.06 -0.99 3.81
CA MET A 12 -1.24 -0.19 2.58
C MET A 12 0.07 0.43 2.10
N ALA A 13 0.83 1.07 2.99
CA ALA A 13 2.12 1.70 2.63
C ALA A 13 3.17 0.69 2.17
N GLY A 14 3.31 -0.45 2.86
CA GLY A 14 4.30 -1.46 2.49
C GLY A 14 3.96 -2.20 1.20
N SER A 15 2.66 -2.40 0.94
CA SER A 15 2.19 -2.98 -0.32
C SER A 15 2.45 -2.03 -1.51
N GLU A 16 2.19 -0.74 -1.34
CA GLU A 16 2.50 0.27 -2.36
C GLU A 16 4.02 0.37 -2.60
N ALA A 17 4.82 0.45 -1.52
CA ALA A 17 6.28 0.50 -1.64
C ALA A 17 6.85 -0.74 -2.34
N ALA A 18 6.33 -1.93 -2.02
CA ALA A 18 6.76 -3.18 -2.65
C ALA A 18 6.40 -3.21 -4.13
N TRP A 19 5.20 -2.76 -4.47
CA TRP A 19 4.75 -2.64 -5.86
C TRP A 19 5.64 -1.68 -6.66
N GLN A 20 5.84 -0.45 -6.17
CA GLN A 20 6.64 0.57 -6.87
C GLN A 20 8.11 0.13 -7.05
N ALA A 21 8.72 -0.47 -6.03
CA ALA A 21 10.08 -0.98 -6.13
C ALA A 21 10.17 -2.15 -7.13
N ALA A 22 9.19 -3.06 -7.15
CA ALA A 22 9.17 -4.17 -8.10
C ALA A 22 8.95 -3.68 -9.55
N GLU A 23 8.02 -2.74 -9.79
CA GLU A 23 7.75 -2.18 -11.11
C GLU A 23 8.95 -1.41 -11.70
N THR A 24 9.80 -0.85 -10.85
CA THR A 24 11.07 -0.20 -11.26
C THR A 24 12.23 -1.18 -11.47
N GLY A 25 11.96 -2.48 -11.32
CA GLY A 25 12.92 -3.56 -11.60
C GLY A 25 13.83 -3.95 -10.42
N CYS A 26 13.55 -3.47 -9.20
CA CYS A 26 14.30 -3.88 -8.02
C CYS A 26 13.88 -5.28 -7.55
N ALA A 27 14.83 -6.03 -7.00
CA ALA A 27 14.51 -7.24 -6.24
C ALA A 27 13.92 -6.82 -4.88
N VAL A 28 12.73 -7.32 -4.56
CA VAL A 28 11.99 -6.93 -3.34
C VAL A 28 11.67 -8.16 -2.50
N VAL A 29 11.85 -8.03 -1.18
CA VAL A 29 11.32 -8.97 -0.19
C VAL A 29 10.37 -8.21 0.72
N LEU A 30 9.08 -8.56 0.66
CA LEU A 30 8.05 -8.05 1.56
C LEU A 30 7.85 -9.02 2.72
N HIS A 31 8.12 -8.54 3.93
CA HIS A 31 7.91 -9.28 5.16
C HIS A 31 6.56 -8.94 5.75
N GLU A 32 5.69 -9.93 5.94
CA GLU A 32 4.42 -9.77 6.64
C GLU A 32 4.28 -10.89 7.68
N MET A 33 3.96 -10.50 8.91
CA MET A 33 3.83 -11.46 10.02
C MET A 33 2.51 -12.22 9.95
N ARG A 34 1.48 -11.64 9.34
CA ARG A 34 0.17 -12.27 9.12
C ARG A 34 0.25 -13.27 7.95
N PRO A 35 -0.54 -14.37 7.99
CA PRO A 35 -1.49 -14.73 9.04
C PRO A 35 -0.88 -15.42 10.27
N ALA A 36 0.43 -15.72 10.27
CA ALA A 36 1.06 -16.49 11.35
C ALA A 36 0.99 -15.76 12.71
N VAL A 37 1.11 -14.43 12.71
CA VAL A 37 0.89 -13.57 13.87
C VAL A 37 -0.23 -12.58 13.53
N ALA A 38 -1.43 -12.85 14.05
CA ALA A 38 -2.58 -11.98 13.87
C ALA A 38 -2.56 -10.79 14.87
N THR A 39 -3.34 -9.76 14.57
CA THR A 39 -3.67 -8.69 15.53
C THR A 39 -5.18 -8.57 15.67
N PHE A 40 -5.65 -7.92 16.74
CA PHE A 40 -7.09 -7.73 16.97
C PHE A 40 -7.80 -6.88 15.90
N ALA A 41 -7.03 -6.10 15.12
CA ALA A 41 -7.58 -5.22 14.09
C ALA A 41 -7.82 -5.95 12.76
N HIS A 42 -6.96 -6.91 12.42
CA HIS A 42 -7.02 -7.61 11.13
C HIS A 42 -7.91 -8.86 11.21
N LYS A 43 -8.70 -9.06 10.18
CA LYS A 43 -9.60 -10.21 10.00
C LYS A 43 -9.03 -11.24 9.02
N THR A 44 -8.00 -10.88 8.25
CA THR A 44 -7.41 -11.73 7.22
C THR A 44 -5.88 -11.78 7.31
N GLY A 45 -5.28 -12.68 6.53
CA GLY A 45 -3.85 -12.69 6.24
C GLY A 45 -3.45 -11.88 5.01
N HIS A 46 -4.38 -11.12 4.41
CA HIS A 46 -4.13 -10.42 3.15
C HIS A 46 -3.37 -9.11 3.38
N LEU A 47 -2.63 -8.73 2.34
CA LEU A 47 -1.91 -7.45 2.29
C LEU A 47 -2.90 -6.29 2.11
N ALA A 48 -2.48 -5.09 2.52
CA ALA A 48 -3.23 -3.85 2.41
C ALA A 48 -4.67 -3.89 2.99
N GLU A 49 -4.94 -4.76 3.95
CA GLU A 49 -6.25 -4.84 4.61
C GLU A 49 -6.63 -3.51 5.30
N MET A 50 -7.81 -2.97 4.98
CA MET A 50 -8.42 -1.86 5.72
C MET A 50 -9.12 -2.39 6.98
N VAL A 51 -8.69 -1.91 8.15
CA VAL A 51 -9.16 -2.41 9.47
C VAL A 51 -10.03 -1.43 10.24
N CYS A 52 -10.26 -0.23 9.71
CA CYS A 52 -11.05 0.82 10.35
C CYS A 52 -12.21 1.23 9.44
N SER A 53 -12.22 2.47 8.97
CA SER A 53 -13.15 2.93 7.93
C SER A 53 -12.82 2.28 6.58
N ASN A 54 -13.86 2.06 5.76
CA ASN A 54 -13.73 1.68 4.36
C ASN A 54 -13.64 2.88 3.40
N SER A 55 -13.60 4.11 3.94
CA SER A 55 -13.47 5.33 3.15
C SER A 55 -12.01 5.72 2.99
N PHE A 56 -11.59 5.93 1.75
CA PHE A 56 -10.34 6.63 1.41
C PHE A 56 -10.45 8.16 1.56
N ARG A 57 -11.58 8.66 2.05
CA ARG A 57 -11.95 10.09 2.17
C ARG A 57 -12.25 10.72 0.80
N SER A 58 -12.17 12.05 0.73
CA SER A 58 -12.58 12.84 -0.43
C SER A 58 -11.64 12.63 -1.61
N ASP A 59 -12.22 12.51 -2.80
CA ASP A 59 -11.49 12.40 -4.06
C ASP A 59 -11.37 13.72 -4.83
N ASP A 60 -11.94 14.81 -4.28
CA ASP A 60 -11.79 16.18 -4.79
C ASP A 60 -10.33 16.66 -4.70
N ASP A 61 -9.62 16.67 -5.82
CA ASP A 61 -8.23 17.05 -5.96
C ASP A 61 -8.00 18.57 -6.02
N GLU A 62 -9.05 19.37 -6.23
CA GLU A 62 -8.95 20.84 -6.27
C GLU A 62 -9.05 21.47 -4.87
N ARG A 63 -9.82 20.86 -3.95
CA ARG A 63 -10.15 21.46 -2.65
C ARG A 63 -9.88 20.55 -1.45
N ASN A 64 -9.41 19.32 -1.65
CA ASN A 64 -9.05 18.41 -0.56
C ASN A 64 -7.62 17.90 -0.69
N ALA A 65 -6.83 18.04 0.39
CA ALA A 65 -5.45 17.56 0.39
C ALA A 65 -5.33 16.04 0.17
N VAL A 66 -6.31 15.26 0.65
CA VAL A 66 -6.33 13.80 0.43
C VAL A 66 -6.69 13.48 -1.02
N GLY A 67 -7.64 14.22 -1.60
CA GLY A 67 -7.99 14.06 -3.01
C GLY A 67 -6.82 14.40 -3.94
N LEU A 68 -6.07 15.46 -3.63
CA LEU A 68 -4.85 15.79 -4.38
C LEU A 68 -3.82 14.67 -4.29
N LEU A 69 -3.61 14.09 -3.10
CA LEU A 69 -2.72 12.94 -2.95
C LEU A 69 -3.21 11.72 -3.76
N HIS A 70 -4.51 11.44 -3.80
CA HIS A 70 -5.04 10.36 -4.64
C HIS A 70 -4.76 10.60 -6.13
N TRP A 71 -4.91 11.85 -6.59
CA TRP A 71 -4.56 12.23 -7.96
C TRP A 71 -3.07 11.98 -8.25
N GLU A 72 -2.17 12.44 -7.36
CA GLU A 72 -0.73 12.23 -7.48
C GLU A 72 -0.37 10.74 -7.50
N MET A 73 -0.98 9.95 -6.60
CA MET A 73 -0.80 8.50 -6.54
C MET A 73 -1.29 7.80 -7.81
N ARG A 74 -2.40 8.23 -8.41
CA ARG A 74 -2.87 7.68 -9.70
C ARG A 74 -1.95 8.06 -10.85
N ALA A 75 -1.48 9.30 -10.89
CA ALA A 75 -0.52 9.76 -11.87
C ALA A 75 0.82 8.99 -11.79
N ALA A 76 1.22 8.60 -10.57
CA ALA A 76 2.39 7.76 -10.32
C ALA A 76 2.17 6.26 -10.58
N GLY A 77 0.99 5.84 -11.07
CA GLY A 77 0.68 4.43 -11.25
C GLY A 77 0.65 3.65 -9.92
N GLY A 78 0.05 4.24 -8.89
CA GLY A 78 -0.06 3.64 -7.56
C GLY A 78 -1.01 2.42 -7.51
N LEU A 79 -0.58 1.32 -6.90
CA LEU A 79 -1.39 0.11 -6.78
C LEU A 79 -2.64 0.32 -5.94
N ILE A 80 -2.50 0.93 -4.76
CA ILE A 80 -3.59 1.10 -3.81
C ILE A 80 -4.72 1.93 -4.42
N MET A 81 -4.41 3.03 -5.11
CA MET A 81 -5.41 3.87 -5.78
C MET A 81 -6.01 3.27 -7.05
N ARG A 82 -5.34 2.29 -7.69
CA ARG A 82 -5.97 1.51 -8.78
C ARG A 82 -7.01 0.52 -8.28
N MET A 83 -6.88 0.06 -7.04
CA MET A 83 -7.74 -0.96 -6.44
C MET A 83 -8.83 -0.38 -5.52
N ALA A 84 -8.72 0.89 -5.16
CA ALA A 84 -9.63 1.61 -4.25
C ALA A 84 -10.94 2.03 -4.92
#